data_AF-A0A7Y9ERX2-F1
#
_entry.id   AF-A0A7Y9ERX2-F1
#
_cell.length_a   1.000
_cell.length_b   1.000
_cell.length_c   1.000
_cell.angle_alpha   90.00
_cell.angle_beta   90.00
_cell.angle_gamma   90.00
#
_symmetry.space_group_name_H-M   'P 1'
#
loop_
_entity.id
_entity.type
_entity.pdbx_description
1 polymer ?
#
loop_
_entity_poly.entity_id
_entity_poly.type
_entity_poly.pdbx_seq_one_letter_code
_entity_poly.pdbx_strand_id
1 'polypeptide(L)'
;MVLSRNRPPRAGRAQRRRQRRAALALVLVAPAVAELTLGSISVRMLWLVVLYVPIYGAGVLLIREAVRRTGGGAGALLLMGLAYGLVEEGLALQSLTSPHLYGAAGWGPRPWGVNAPYAELNLPYHAVFSVLLPVTLVELMFRDLGRRPYLRRGGLVGTAAAALLGVGLLRVSVPPSQDSGYLLSGRAVLVVLGLAATAVVAAVAAALVRFPRRAGRRRAGVAGPVPGLFRLGAVCAVAAFAFLALLFPFAGAHHPAFLPRAWAPLPMAAAAVVAAAAAWAVRRWSAADGWTARHRLAAVTGALVAHTAFGLVSHTRDPLDTAGLAVIGAVMVLLLHRLDDRLATGPAAPIPDYR
;
A
#
# COMPACT_ATOMS: atom_id res chain seq x y z
N MET A 1 -25.66 -11.42 -44.16
CA MET A 1 -24.50 -10.51 -44.02
C MET A 1 -24.75 -9.56 -42.84
N VAL A 2 -23.89 -9.64 -41.82
CA VAL A 2 -23.69 -8.74 -40.66
C VAL A 2 -24.87 -8.51 -39.68
N LEU A 3 -24.86 -9.30 -38.61
CA LEU A 3 -25.58 -9.05 -37.35
C LEU A 3 -25.07 -7.79 -36.64
N SER A 4 -25.97 -6.84 -36.44
CA SER A 4 -25.82 -5.68 -35.57
C SER A 4 -25.48 -6.09 -34.12
N ARG A 5 -24.26 -5.77 -33.66
CA ARG A 5 -23.88 -5.86 -32.24
C ARG A 5 -24.41 -4.66 -31.46
N ASN A 6 -25.73 -4.56 -31.31
CA ASN A 6 -26.35 -3.66 -30.35
C ASN A 6 -26.24 -4.26 -28.94
N ARG A 7 -25.13 -3.99 -28.22
CA ARG A 7 -25.12 -4.17 -26.76
C ARG A 7 -26.16 -3.19 -26.17
N PRO A 8 -27.13 -3.63 -25.36
CA PRO A 8 -28.17 -2.74 -24.87
C PRO A 8 -27.58 -1.61 -24.02
N PRO A 9 -28.05 -0.36 -24.17
CA PRO A 9 -27.50 0.82 -23.47
C PRO A 9 -27.54 0.70 -21.94
N ARG A 10 -28.41 -0.17 -21.41
CA ARG A 10 -28.52 -0.48 -19.97
C ARG A 10 -27.29 -1.22 -19.41
N ALA A 11 -26.72 -2.17 -20.16
CA ALA A 11 -25.54 -2.93 -19.72
C ALA A 11 -24.29 -2.02 -19.59
N GLY A 12 -24.12 -1.11 -20.55
CA GLY A 12 -23.03 -0.12 -20.52
C GLY A 12 -23.16 0.88 -19.37
N ARG A 13 -24.38 1.30 -19.01
CA ARG A 13 -24.63 2.21 -17.88
C ARG A 13 -24.39 1.51 -16.53
N ALA A 14 -24.85 0.28 -16.36
CA ALA A 14 -24.63 -0.51 -15.14
C ALA A 14 -23.14 -0.76 -14.88
N GLN A 15 -22.39 -1.18 -15.91
CA GLN A 15 -20.94 -1.36 -15.81
C GLN A 15 -20.22 -0.05 -15.44
N ARG A 16 -20.59 1.07 -16.06
CA ARG A 16 -20.01 2.40 -15.73
C ARG A 16 -20.29 2.81 -14.28
N ARG A 17 -21.51 2.61 -13.79
CA ARG A 17 -21.85 2.87 -12.38
C ARG A 17 -20.98 2.04 -11.45
N ARG A 18 -20.73 0.78 -11.80
CA ARG A 18 -19.89 -0.13 -11.02
C ARG A 18 -18.41 0.27 -11.02
N GLN A 19 -17.86 0.68 -12.16
CA GLN A 19 -16.51 1.24 -12.26
C GLN A 19 -16.34 2.50 -11.40
N ARG A 20 -17.34 3.39 -11.40
CA ARG A 20 -17.33 4.59 -10.53
C ARG A 20 -17.36 4.22 -9.05
N ARG A 21 -18.18 3.24 -8.65
CA ARG A 21 -18.21 2.74 -7.26
C ARG A 21 -16.86 2.15 -6.85
N ALA A 22 -16.20 1.41 -7.73
CA ALA A 22 -14.85 0.87 -7.45
C ALA A 22 -13.80 1.98 -7.30
N ALA A 23 -13.84 3.01 -8.15
CA ALA A 23 -12.97 4.18 -8.02
C ALA A 23 -13.20 4.91 -6.68
N LEU A 24 -14.46 5.21 -6.34
CA LEU A 24 -14.81 5.86 -5.09
C LEU A 24 -14.43 5.01 -3.87
N ALA A 25 -14.63 3.69 -3.93
CA ALA A 25 -14.19 2.78 -2.89
C ALA A 25 -12.67 2.86 -2.69
N LEU A 26 -11.86 2.90 -3.76
CA LEU A 26 -10.41 3.02 -3.64
C LEU A 26 -9.98 4.37 -3.06
N VAL A 27 -10.64 5.46 -3.46
CA VAL A 27 -10.38 6.81 -2.93
C VAL A 27 -10.60 6.88 -1.41
N LEU A 28 -11.53 6.07 -0.87
CA LEU A 28 -11.81 6.02 0.57
C LEU A 28 -10.96 4.99 1.31
N VAL A 29 -10.79 3.79 0.72
CA VAL A 29 -10.05 2.69 1.36
C VAL A 29 -8.55 2.99 1.46
N ALA A 30 -7.96 3.68 0.47
CA ALA A 30 -6.54 4.01 0.49
C ALA A 30 -6.10 4.84 1.71
N PRO A 31 -6.65 6.05 1.97
CA PRO A 31 -6.31 6.81 3.17
C PRO A 31 -6.76 6.12 4.45
N ALA A 32 -7.87 5.37 4.44
CA ALA A 32 -8.32 4.64 5.62
C ALA A 32 -7.30 3.56 6.05
N VAL A 33 -6.78 2.79 5.11
CA VAL A 33 -5.75 1.77 5.40
C VAL A 33 -4.40 2.41 5.74
N ALA A 34 -4.03 3.49 5.06
CA ALA A 34 -2.73 4.12 5.26
C ALA A 34 -2.64 4.88 6.59
N GLU A 35 -3.72 5.51 7.05
CA GLU A 35 -3.69 6.43 8.19
C GLU A 35 -4.62 5.96 9.32
N LEU A 36 -5.91 5.73 9.01
CA LEU A 36 -6.91 5.46 10.04
C LEU A 36 -6.69 4.14 10.75
N THR A 37 -6.38 3.07 10.03
CA THR A 37 -6.15 1.77 10.62
C THR A 37 -4.78 1.65 11.26
N LEU A 38 -3.84 2.59 11.02
CA LEU A 38 -2.61 2.70 11.79
C LEU A 38 -2.81 3.52 13.08
N GLY A 39 -3.75 4.47 13.07
CA GLY A 39 -3.96 5.41 14.17
C GLY A 39 -2.94 6.56 14.18
N SER A 40 -2.32 6.86 13.04
CA SER A 40 -1.40 8.01 12.88
C SER A 40 -2.10 9.36 13.06
N ILE A 41 -3.44 9.39 12.90
CA ILE A 41 -4.28 10.57 13.12
C ILE A 41 -5.08 10.36 14.40
N SER A 42 -4.96 11.28 15.36
CA SER A 42 -5.80 11.30 16.56
C SER A 42 -7.28 11.37 16.18
N VAL A 43 -8.14 10.72 16.99
CA VAL A 43 -9.61 10.72 16.82
C VAL A 43 -10.18 12.14 16.75
N ARG A 44 -9.56 13.08 17.49
CA ARG A 44 -9.94 14.50 17.50
C ARG A 44 -9.68 15.22 16.17
N MET A 45 -8.77 14.66 15.38
CA MET A 45 -8.26 15.22 14.14
C MET A 45 -8.68 14.40 12.91
N LEU A 46 -9.65 13.49 13.04
CA LEU A 46 -10.12 12.64 11.92
C LEU A 46 -10.56 13.43 10.69
N TRP A 47 -10.97 14.68 10.85
CA TRP A 47 -11.30 15.57 9.73
C TRP A 47 -10.09 15.80 8.80
N LEU A 48 -8.85 15.65 9.27
CA LEU A 48 -7.63 15.69 8.45
C LEU A 48 -7.57 14.59 7.39
N VAL A 49 -8.35 13.52 7.51
CA VAL A 49 -8.49 12.52 6.43
C VAL A 49 -8.87 13.19 5.11
N VAL A 50 -9.67 14.26 5.14
CA VAL A 50 -10.03 15.02 3.94
C VAL A 50 -8.80 15.63 3.26
N LEU A 51 -7.78 16.04 4.03
CA LEU A 51 -6.50 16.53 3.54
C LEU A 51 -5.69 15.43 2.82
N TYR A 52 -5.83 14.20 3.32
CA TYR A 52 -5.11 13.02 2.83
C TYR A 52 -5.80 12.34 1.64
N VAL A 53 -7.11 12.57 1.44
CA VAL A 53 -7.87 12.00 0.30
C VAL A 53 -7.27 12.38 -1.07
N PRO A 54 -6.82 13.63 -1.34
CA PRO A 54 -6.15 13.96 -2.60
C PRO A 54 -4.90 13.14 -2.85
N ILE A 55 -3.99 13.04 -1.87
CA ILE A 55 -2.70 12.35 -2.09
C ILE A 55 -2.86 10.82 -2.06
N TYR A 56 -3.50 10.26 -1.03
CA TYR A 56 -3.72 8.83 -0.93
C TYR A 56 -4.85 8.37 -1.85
N GLY A 57 -6.03 8.95 -1.73
CA GLY A 57 -7.19 8.52 -2.49
C GLY A 57 -7.01 8.69 -4.00
N ALA A 58 -6.66 9.90 -4.45
CA ALA A 58 -6.46 10.16 -5.87
C ALA A 58 -5.11 9.59 -6.37
N GLY A 59 -4.02 9.71 -5.60
CA GLY A 59 -2.71 9.17 -5.98
C GLY A 59 -2.72 7.65 -6.14
N VAL A 60 -3.31 6.90 -5.20
CA VAL A 60 -3.40 5.43 -5.30
C VAL A 60 -4.33 5.01 -6.44
N LEU A 61 -5.43 5.73 -6.68
CA LEU A 61 -6.28 5.49 -7.84
C LEU A 61 -5.53 5.74 -9.16
N LEU A 62 -4.72 6.80 -9.24
CA LEU A 62 -3.89 7.10 -10.41
C LEU A 62 -2.86 5.99 -10.67
N ILE A 63 -2.15 5.55 -9.62
CA ILE A 63 -1.19 4.44 -9.69
C ILE A 63 -1.87 3.18 -10.21
N ARG A 64 -3.02 2.83 -9.64
CA ARG A 64 -3.80 1.66 -10.07
C ARG A 64 -4.19 1.78 -11.53
N GLU A 65 -4.70 2.93 -11.97
CA GLU A 65 -5.07 3.15 -13.36
C GLU A 65 -3.87 3.02 -14.31
N ALA A 66 -2.73 3.61 -13.96
CA ALA A 66 -1.50 3.52 -14.75
C ALA A 66 -1.06 2.05 -14.90
N VAL A 67 -0.90 1.34 -13.78
CA VAL A 67 -0.45 -0.06 -13.78
C VAL A 67 -1.42 -0.98 -14.53
N ARG A 68 -2.73 -0.82 -14.33
CA ARG A 68 -3.71 -1.69 -14.99
C ARG A 68 -3.87 -1.39 -16.48
N ARG A 69 -3.62 -0.15 -16.92
CA ARG A 69 -3.60 0.23 -18.35
C ARG A 69 -2.37 -0.29 -19.08
N THR A 70 -1.23 -0.38 -18.39
CA THR A 70 -0.01 -0.99 -18.95
C THR A 70 0.01 -2.52 -18.83
N GLY A 71 -0.96 -3.09 -18.11
CA GLY A 71 -1.10 -4.54 -17.92
C GLY A 71 -0.29 -5.10 -16.75
N GLY A 72 0.33 -4.26 -15.92
CA GLY A 72 1.16 -4.66 -14.80
C GLY A 72 0.41 -5.34 -13.65
N GLY A 73 1.13 -6.19 -12.92
CA GLY A 73 0.67 -7.00 -11.78
C GLY A 73 0.94 -6.38 -10.41
N ALA A 74 1.25 -7.21 -9.40
CA ALA A 74 1.58 -6.77 -8.05
C ALA A 74 2.96 -6.09 -7.99
N GLY A 75 3.95 -6.62 -8.72
CA GLY A 75 5.30 -6.06 -8.74
C GLY A 75 5.32 -4.61 -9.24
N ALA A 76 4.57 -4.32 -10.31
CA ALA A 76 4.41 -2.96 -10.80
C ALA A 76 3.69 -2.04 -9.80
N LEU A 77 2.70 -2.55 -9.04
CA LEU A 77 2.05 -1.78 -7.96
C LEU A 77 3.03 -1.46 -6.82
N LEU A 78 3.85 -2.43 -6.40
CA LEU A 78 4.87 -2.23 -5.37
C LEU A 78 5.90 -1.19 -5.79
N LEU A 79 6.41 -1.27 -7.03
CA LEU A 79 7.37 -0.31 -7.56
C LEU A 79 6.78 1.10 -7.69
N MET A 80 5.53 1.20 -8.16
CA MET A 80 4.83 2.49 -8.19
C MET A 80 4.53 3.03 -6.78
N GLY A 81 4.31 2.15 -5.81
CA GLY A 81 4.14 2.54 -4.42
C GLY A 81 5.43 2.99 -3.74
N LEU A 82 6.58 2.43 -4.14
CA LEU A 82 7.89 2.97 -3.75
C LEU A 82 8.11 4.36 -4.36
N ALA A 83 7.77 4.55 -5.65
CA ALA A 83 7.83 5.86 -6.29
C ALA A 83 6.93 6.88 -5.59
N TYR A 84 5.72 6.45 -5.19
CA TYR A 84 4.79 7.26 -4.41
C TYR A 84 5.37 7.66 -3.06
N GLY A 85 5.91 6.71 -2.28
CA GLY A 85 6.55 7.01 -1.00
C GLY A 85 7.75 7.95 -1.15
N LEU A 86 8.55 7.81 -2.21
CA LEU A 86 9.64 8.76 -2.50
C LEU A 86 9.14 10.18 -2.79
N VAL A 87 8.01 10.32 -3.50
CA VAL A 87 7.40 11.62 -3.77
C VAL A 87 6.79 12.22 -2.51
N GLU A 88 6.02 11.43 -1.75
CA GLU A 88 5.37 11.87 -0.52
C GLU A 88 6.39 12.19 0.57
N GLU A 89 7.16 11.20 1.03
CA GLU A 89 8.11 11.36 2.13
C GLU A 89 9.33 12.19 1.72
N GLY A 90 9.82 12.01 0.49
CA GLY A 90 11.03 12.68 0.02
C GLY A 90 10.79 14.13 -0.43
N LEU A 91 9.79 14.38 -1.28
CA LEU A 91 9.59 15.71 -1.88
C LEU A 91 8.54 16.53 -1.16
N ALA A 92 7.39 15.94 -0.83
CA ALA A 92 6.28 16.66 -0.23
C ALA A 92 6.55 16.98 1.24
N LEU A 93 6.83 15.94 2.04
CA LEU A 93 7.09 16.04 3.48
C LEU A 93 8.55 16.38 3.80
N GLN A 94 9.49 16.00 2.93
CA GLN A 94 10.94 16.11 3.17
C GLN A 94 11.41 15.34 4.42
N SER A 95 10.61 14.40 4.90
CA SER A 95 10.84 13.58 6.09
C SER A 95 12.05 12.64 5.94
N LEU A 96 12.34 12.19 4.71
CA LEU A 96 13.45 11.27 4.43
C LEU A 96 14.80 11.88 4.80
N THR A 97 14.93 13.21 4.79
CA THR A 97 16.19 13.91 5.06
C THR A 97 16.09 14.95 6.16
N SER A 98 14.88 15.23 6.64
CA SER A 98 14.65 16.21 7.68
C SER A 98 15.40 15.85 8.98
N PRO A 99 16.00 16.84 9.65
CA PRO A 99 16.61 16.65 10.96
C PRO A 99 15.61 16.58 12.12
N HIS A 100 14.38 17.10 11.96
CA HIS A 100 13.45 17.30 13.08
C HIS A 100 12.12 16.55 12.91
N LEU A 101 11.66 16.37 11.68
CA LEU A 101 10.37 15.76 11.39
C LEU A 101 10.32 14.33 11.96
N TYR A 102 9.33 14.09 12.82
CA TYR A 102 9.09 12.82 13.52
C TYR A 102 10.24 12.31 14.42
N GLY A 103 11.29 13.12 14.65
CA GLY A 103 12.50 12.68 15.36
C GLY A 103 13.30 11.59 14.62
N ALA A 104 12.99 11.34 13.34
CA ALA A 104 13.53 10.24 12.55
C ALA A 104 15.06 10.28 12.39
N ALA A 105 15.63 11.49 12.41
CA ALA A 105 17.08 11.68 12.38
C ALA A 105 17.80 11.00 13.56
N GLY A 106 17.11 10.80 14.69
CA GLY A 106 17.61 10.14 15.89
C GLY A 106 17.64 8.61 15.82
N TRP A 107 16.96 7.98 14.85
CA TRP A 107 16.73 6.53 14.85
C TRP A 107 17.95 5.70 14.45
N GLY A 108 18.88 6.24 13.66
CA GLY A 108 20.04 5.49 13.18
C GLY A 108 20.87 6.24 12.15
N PRO A 109 21.65 5.52 11.32
CA PRO A 109 22.60 6.12 10.39
C PRO A 109 21.91 7.02 9.35
N ARG A 110 22.63 8.05 8.91
CA ARG A 110 22.15 9.04 7.94
C ARG A 110 23.06 9.17 6.71
N PRO A 111 23.26 8.09 5.93
CA PRO A 111 24.12 8.14 4.75
C PRO A 111 23.59 9.20 3.77
N TRP A 112 24.47 10.11 3.35
CA TRP A 112 24.13 11.24 2.48
C TRP A 112 22.97 12.12 2.98
N GLY A 113 22.73 12.14 4.30
CA GLY A 113 21.67 12.93 4.93
C GLY A 113 20.29 12.26 4.96
N VAL A 114 20.14 11.06 4.41
CA VAL A 114 18.87 10.30 4.42
C VAL A 114 18.73 9.52 5.72
N ASN A 115 17.61 9.68 6.43
CA ASN A 115 17.24 8.94 7.63
C ASN A 115 17.01 7.45 7.28
N ALA A 116 18.05 6.62 7.30
CA ALA A 116 18.00 5.29 6.71
C ALA A 116 16.98 4.34 7.35
N PRO A 117 16.87 4.21 8.70
CA PRO A 117 15.84 3.37 9.31
C PRO A 117 14.42 3.85 8.97
N TYR A 118 14.22 5.16 8.90
CA TYR A 118 12.94 5.76 8.56
C TYR A 118 12.58 5.54 7.09
N ALA A 119 13.55 5.64 6.18
CA ALA A 119 13.35 5.35 4.77
C ALA A 119 13.06 3.86 4.53
N GLU A 120 13.77 2.97 5.22
CA GLU A 120 13.54 1.52 5.16
C GLU A 120 12.16 1.14 5.71
N LEU A 121 11.66 1.85 6.72
CA LEU A 121 10.31 1.66 7.23
C LEU A 121 9.26 2.17 6.22
N ASN A 122 9.34 3.46 5.85
CA ASN A 122 8.23 4.15 5.20
C ASN A 122 8.10 3.83 3.70
N LEU A 123 9.19 3.58 2.98
CA LEU A 123 9.08 3.27 1.55
C LEU A 123 8.34 1.93 1.31
N PRO A 124 8.71 0.81 1.97
CA PRO A 124 7.91 -0.43 1.93
C PRO A 124 6.52 -0.25 2.54
N TYR A 125 6.38 0.57 3.60
CA TYR A 125 5.07 0.86 4.18
C TYR A 125 4.11 1.42 3.13
N HIS A 126 4.51 2.46 2.39
CA HIS A 126 3.69 3.03 1.33
C HIS A 126 3.42 2.05 0.19
N ALA A 127 4.44 1.29 -0.22
CA ALA A 127 4.28 0.29 -1.28
C ALA A 127 3.23 -0.77 -0.91
N VAL A 128 3.24 -1.24 0.33
CA VAL A 128 2.38 -2.33 0.82
C VAL A 128 1.04 -1.79 1.33
N PHE A 129 1.05 -0.98 2.39
CA PHE A 129 -0.14 -0.55 3.11
C PHE A 129 -0.87 0.59 2.42
N SER A 130 -0.18 1.54 1.79
CA SER A 130 -0.86 2.65 1.10
C SER A 130 -1.33 2.28 -0.31
N VAL A 131 -0.59 1.41 -1.02
CA VAL A 131 -0.91 1.06 -2.42
C VAL A 131 -1.42 -0.37 -2.59
N LEU A 132 -0.58 -1.38 -2.32
CA LEU A 132 -0.89 -2.76 -2.70
C LEU A 132 -2.14 -3.31 -2.01
N LEU A 133 -2.26 -3.12 -0.69
CA LEU A 133 -3.37 -3.62 0.11
C LEU A 133 -4.70 -2.96 -0.29
N PRO A 134 -4.83 -1.62 -0.33
CA PRO A 134 -6.07 -0.95 -0.75
C PRO A 134 -6.52 -1.33 -2.16
N VAL A 135 -5.59 -1.35 -3.12
CA VAL A 135 -5.90 -1.78 -4.49
C VAL A 135 -6.38 -3.23 -4.50
N THR A 136 -5.75 -4.09 -3.71
CA THR A 136 -6.13 -5.50 -3.61
C THR A 136 -7.51 -5.70 -2.98
N LEU A 137 -7.81 -5.01 -1.89
CA LEU A 137 -9.13 -5.05 -1.26
C LEU A 137 -10.22 -4.63 -2.23
N VAL A 138 -10.04 -3.51 -2.94
CA VAL A 138 -11.04 -3.03 -3.89
C VAL A 138 -11.17 -3.96 -5.10
N GLU A 139 -10.07 -4.51 -5.63
CA GLU A 139 -10.14 -5.49 -6.71
C GLU A 139 -10.83 -6.80 -6.26
N LEU A 140 -10.75 -7.18 -4.98
CA LEU A 140 -11.51 -8.31 -4.43
C LEU A 140 -13.00 -7.97 -4.26
N MET A 141 -13.33 -6.77 -3.77
CA MET A 141 -14.71 -6.27 -3.63
C MET A 141 -15.43 -6.16 -4.98
N PHE A 142 -14.70 -5.82 -6.05
CA PHE A 142 -15.22 -5.61 -7.40
C PHE A 142 -14.66 -6.62 -8.42
N ARG A 143 -14.46 -7.88 -8.01
CA ARG A 143 -13.75 -8.94 -8.77
C ARG A 143 -14.15 -9.12 -10.25
N ASP A 144 -15.42 -8.95 -10.59
CA ASP A 144 -15.97 -9.03 -11.95
C ASP A 144 -15.53 -7.90 -12.88
N LEU A 145 -15.06 -6.76 -12.34
CA LEU A 145 -14.36 -5.76 -13.16
C LEU A 145 -12.95 -6.22 -13.54
N GLY A 146 -12.39 -7.19 -12.80
CA GLY A 146 -11.02 -7.64 -12.93
C GLY A 146 -10.05 -6.46 -12.95
N ARG A 147 -9.15 -6.45 -13.93
CA ARG A 147 -8.16 -5.37 -14.14
C ARG A 147 -8.60 -4.27 -15.07
N ARG A 148 -9.89 -4.17 -15.38
CA ARG A 148 -10.36 -3.13 -16.29
C ARG A 148 -10.11 -1.76 -15.65
N PRO A 149 -9.73 -0.74 -16.44
CA PRO A 149 -9.69 0.64 -15.99
C PRO A 149 -11.05 1.05 -15.38
N TYR A 150 -11.01 1.77 -14.26
CA TYR A 150 -12.17 2.35 -13.61
C TYR A 150 -12.52 3.71 -14.22
N LEU A 151 -11.52 4.47 -14.67
CA LEU A 151 -11.69 5.83 -15.15
C LEU A 151 -11.69 5.93 -16.68
N ARG A 152 -12.29 7.01 -17.19
CA ARG A 152 -12.09 7.48 -18.56
C ARG A 152 -10.94 8.49 -18.60
N ARG A 153 -10.51 8.91 -19.80
CA ARG A 153 -9.42 9.90 -19.96
C ARG A 153 -9.61 11.16 -19.10
N GLY A 154 -10.79 11.79 -19.15
CA GLY A 154 -11.07 12.98 -18.33
C GLY A 154 -11.03 12.70 -16.82
N GLY A 155 -11.51 11.53 -16.38
CA GLY A 155 -11.39 11.11 -14.98
C GLY A 155 -9.94 10.91 -14.56
N LEU A 156 -9.11 10.34 -15.43
CA LEU A 156 -7.67 10.17 -15.17
C LEU A 156 -6.95 11.52 -15.00
N VAL A 157 -7.25 12.50 -15.87
CA VAL A 157 -6.70 13.85 -15.78
C VAL A 157 -7.13 14.52 -14.47
N GLY A 158 -8.43 14.44 -14.11
CA GLY A 158 -8.93 14.98 -12.85
C GLY A 158 -8.29 14.33 -11.62
N THR A 159 -8.10 13.01 -11.64
CA THR A 159 -7.41 12.27 -10.58
C THR A 159 -5.93 12.65 -10.49
N ALA A 160 -5.25 12.84 -11.63
CA ALA A 160 -3.86 13.29 -11.64
C ALA A 160 -3.72 14.71 -11.09
N ALA A 161 -4.59 15.64 -11.49
CA ALA A 161 -4.62 16.99 -10.94
C ALA A 161 -4.87 16.98 -9.42
N ALA A 162 -5.85 16.18 -8.95
CA ALA A 162 -6.12 16.04 -7.52
C ALA A 162 -4.92 15.46 -6.74
N ALA A 163 -4.22 14.47 -7.30
CA ALA A 163 -3.02 13.90 -6.67
C ALA A 163 -1.88 14.94 -6.57
N LEU A 164 -1.64 15.72 -7.64
CA LEU A 164 -0.65 16.79 -7.63
C LEU A 164 -1.00 17.91 -6.64
N LEU A 165 -2.29 18.28 -6.56
CA LEU A 165 -2.77 19.21 -5.55
C LEU A 165 -2.56 18.66 -4.14
N GLY A 166 -2.76 17.36 -3.92
CA GLY A 166 -2.47 16.69 -2.65
C GLY A 166 -1.00 16.78 -2.25
N VAL A 167 -0.09 16.51 -3.18
CA VAL A 167 1.36 16.68 -2.97
C VAL A 167 1.71 18.12 -2.59
N GLY A 168 1.17 19.10 -3.33
CA GLY A 168 1.36 20.51 -3.03
C GLY A 168 0.80 20.89 -1.66
N LEU A 169 -0.39 20.38 -1.33
CA LEU A 169 -1.06 20.65 -0.06
C LEU A 169 -0.28 20.11 1.14
N LEU A 170 0.26 18.89 1.06
CA LEU A 170 1.17 18.38 2.08
C LEU A 170 2.40 19.29 2.22
N ARG A 171 3.02 19.66 1.10
CA ARG A 171 4.24 20.47 1.08
C ARG A 171 4.09 21.82 1.76
N VAL A 172 2.93 22.48 1.59
CA VAL A 172 2.66 23.80 2.18
C VAL A 172 2.06 23.75 3.59
N SER A 173 1.69 22.56 4.08
CA SER A 173 1.06 22.41 5.40
C SER A 173 2.00 21.75 6.42
N VAL A 174 2.49 20.55 6.15
CA VAL A 174 3.19 19.73 7.17
C VAL A 174 4.62 20.24 7.41
N PRO A 175 5.50 20.40 6.41
CA PRO A 175 6.86 20.85 6.67
C PRO A 175 6.96 22.23 7.33
N PRO A 176 6.20 23.28 6.93
CA PRO A 176 6.27 24.57 7.60
C PRO A 176 5.84 24.53 9.07
N SER A 177 4.95 23.61 9.45
CA SER A 177 4.46 23.47 10.83
C SER A 177 5.32 22.57 11.70
N GLN A 178 5.99 21.57 11.12
CA GLN A 178 6.73 20.53 11.84
C GLN A 178 8.25 20.65 11.74
N ASP A 179 8.76 21.32 10.71
CA ASP A 179 10.20 21.53 10.48
C ASP A 179 10.44 22.89 9.79
N SER A 180 10.05 23.95 10.50
CA SER A 180 10.06 25.32 9.97
C SER A 180 11.46 25.74 9.52
N GLY A 181 11.56 26.25 8.29
CA GLY A 181 12.81 26.70 7.69
C GLY A 181 13.64 25.59 7.03
N TYR A 182 13.30 24.30 7.21
CA TYR A 182 13.99 23.23 6.50
C TYR A 182 13.63 23.23 5.01
N LEU A 183 14.67 23.12 4.18
CA LEU A 183 14.56 22.95 2.75
C LEU A 183 15.45 21.79 2.30
N LEU A 184 14.85 20.87 1.55
CA LEU A 184 15.58 19.79 0.89
C LEU A 184 16.68 20.38 -0.02
N SER A 185 17.93 19.94 0.17
CA SER A 185 19.04 20.38 -0.67
C SER A 185 18.79 20.01 -2.15
N GLY A 186 19.27 20.84 -3.09
CA GLY A 186 19.11 20.57 -4.52
C GLY A 186 19.65 19.20 -4.96
N ARG A 187 20.75 18.74 -4.35
CA ARG A 187 21.30 17.40 -4.58
C ARG A 187 20.34 16.30 -4.13
N ALA A 188 19.74 16.45 -2.95
CA ALA A 188 18.76 15.48 -2.43
C ALA A 188 17.48 15.46 -3.27
N VAL A 189 17.02 16.61 -3.78
CA VAL A 189 15.90 16.68 -4.75
C VAL A 189 16.20 15.81 -5.97
N LEU A 190 17.39 15.97 -6.58
CA LEU A 190 17.77 15.18 -7.76
C LEU A 190 17.86 13.68 -7.47
N VAL A 191 18.39 13.30 -6.29
CA VAL A 191 18.46 11.89 -5.89
C VAL A 191 17.07 11.30 -5.71
N VAL A 192 16.17 11.98 -4.99
CA VAL A 192 14.80 11.50 -4.76
C VAL A 192 14.04 11.38 -6.10
N LEU A 193 14.15 12.39 -6.97
CA LEU A 193 13.55 12.34 -8.30
C LEU A 193 14.14 11.22 -9.16
N GLY A 194 15.46 11.03 -9.13
CA GLY A 194 16.13 9.96 -9.86
C GLY A 194 15.69 8.57 -9.40
N LEU A 195 15.57 8.35 -8.09
CA LEU A 195 15.07 7.10 -7.52
C LEU A 195 13.59 6.87 -7.86
N ALA A 196 12.75 7.91 -7.75
CA ALA A 196 11.33 7.82 -8.10
C ALA A 196 11.16 7.51 -9.59
N ALA A 197 11.90 8.20 -10.46
CA ALA A 197 11.92 7.93 -11.90
C ALA A 197 12.39 6.51 -12.21
N THR A 198 13.45 6.04 -11.53
CA THR A 198 13.94 4.66 -11.67
C THR A 198 12.88 3.64 -11.27
N ALA A 199 12.17 3.88 -10.15
CA ALA A 199 11.08 3.02 -9.71
C ALA A 199 9.90 3.01 -10.71
N VAL A 200 9.56 4.16 -11.30
CA VAL A 200 8.55 4.26 -12.37
C VAL A 200 9.00 3.50 -13.62
N VAL A 201 10.24 3.69 -14.08
CA VAL A 201 10.80 2.98 -15.24
C VAL A 201 10.81 1.48 -14.99
N ALA A 202 11.23 1.04 -13.80
CA ALA A 202 11.19 -0.36 -13.41
C ALA A 202 9.76 -0.91 -13.37
N ALA A 203 8.77 -0.14 -12.90
CA ALA A 203 7.37 -0.54 -12.90
C ALA A 203 6.81 -0.69 -14.32
N VAL A 204 7.15 0.25 -15.22
CA VAL A 204 6.79 0.18 -16.63
C VAL A 204 7.46 -1.03 -17.29
N ALA A 205 8.76 -1.24 -17.07
CA ALA A 205 9.49 -2.40 -17.56
C ALA A 205 8.85 -3.70 -17.04
N ALA A 206 8.51 -3.79 -15.75
CA ALA A 206 7.84 -4.96 -15.18
C ALA A 206 6.44 -5.20 -15.78
N ALA A 207 5.73 -4.14 -16.19
CA ALA A 207 4.44 -4.25 -16.87
C ALA A 207 4.58 -4.65 -18.35
N LEU A 208 5.64 -4.19 -19.03
CA LEU A 208 5.92 -4.44 -20.44
C LEU A 208 6.59 -5.79 -20.69
N VAL A 209 7.43 -6.26 -19.75
CA VAL A 209 7.97 -7.62 -19.72
C VAL A 209 6.82 -8.55 -19.37
N ARG A 210 5.96 -8.78 -20.37
CA ARG A 210 5.05 -9.91 -20.41
C ARG A 210 5.96 -11.12 -20.41
N PHE A 211 6.25 -11.70 -19.25
CA PHE A 211 6.79 -13.06 -19.23
C PHE A 211 5.93 -13.87 -20.19
N PRO A 212 6.51 -14.43 -21.28
CA PRO A 212 5.75 -15.22 -22.22
C PRO A 212 4.98 -16.22 -21.38
N ARG A 213 3.65 -16.08 -21.41
CA ARG A 213 2.78 -17.05 -20.78
C ARG A 213 3.21 -18.35 -21.40
N ARG A 214 3.79 -19.25 -20.60
CA ARG A 214 3.76 -20.67 -20.93
C ARG A 214 2.30 -21.11 -20.80
N ALA A 215 1.44 -20.56 -21.65
CA ALA A 215 0.16 -21.12 -21.97
C ALA A 215 0.48 -22.53 -22.49
N GLY A 216 0.19 -23.54 -21.68
CA GLY A 216 0.44 -24.94 -22.04
C GLY A 216 1.56 -25.67 -21.30
N ARG A 217 2.35 -25.03 -20.42
CA ARG A 217 3.12 -25.78 -19.43
C ARG A 217 2.58 -25.45 -18.05
N ARG A 218 1.56 -26.23 -17.61
CA ARG A 218 1.48 -26.64 -16.21
C ARG A 218 2.93 -26.93 -15.81
N ARG A 219 3.53 -26.11 -14.95
CA ARG A 219 4.82 -26.48 -14.36
C ARG A 219 4.50 -27.68 -13.48
N ALA A 220 4.55 -28.88 -14.06
CA ALA A 220 4.88 -30.07 -13.31
C ALA A 220 6.18 -29.72 -12.57
N GLY A 221 6.12 -29.50 -11.26
CA GLY A 221 7.33 -29.33 -10.46
C GLY A 221 7.39 -28.18 -9.45
N VAL A 222 6.32 -27.46 -9.10
CA VAL A 222 6.27 -26.82 -7.76
C VAL A 222 5.02 -27.29 -7.03
N ALA A 223 4.96 -28.60 -6.79
CA ALA A 223 4.00 -29.24 -5.92
C ALA A 223 4.35 -28.89 -4.47
N GLY A 224 3.97 -27.70 -4.03
CA GLY A 224 3.91 -27.34 -2.62
C GLY A 224 2.46 -27.07 -2.25
N PRO A 225 1.92 -27.64 -1.15
CA PRO A 225 0.58 -27.28 -0.70
C PRO A 225 0.53 -25.78 -0.37
N VAL A 226 -0.52 -25.10 -0.83
CA VAL A 226 -0.80 -23.73 -0.39
C VAL A 226 -1.14 -23.80 1.11
N PRO A 227 -0.55 -22.96 1.97
CA PRO A 227 -0.90 -22.95 3.39
C PRO A 227 -2.40 -22.70 3.57
N GLY A 228 -3.00 -23.34 4.57
CA GLY A 228 -4.38 -23.03 4.97
C GLY A 228 -4.55 -21.53 5.26
N LEU A 229 -5.77 -21.01 5.04
CA LEU A 229 -6.07 -19.58 5.10
C LEU A 229 -5.58 -18.92 6.40
N PHE A 230 -5.85 -19.54 7.55
CA PHE A 230 -5.40 -19.04 8.85
C PHE A 230 -3.88 -18.95 8.94
N ARG A 231 -3.15 -20.01 8.57
CA ARG A 231 -1.68 -20.03 8.62
C ARG A 231 -1.08 -18.96 7.71
N LEU A 232 -1.64 -18.77 6.51
CA LEU A 232 -1.21 -17.73 5.59
C LEU A 232 -1.41 -16.33 6.18
N GLY A 233 -2.59 -16.07 6.76
CA GLY A 233 -2.88 -14.82 7.45
C GLY A 233 -1.94 -14.59 8.63
N ALA A 234 -1.72 -15.60 9.47
CA ALA A 234 -0.81 -15.52 10.61
C ALA A 234 0.64 -15.21 10.19
N VAL A 235 1.16 -15.85 9.13
CA VAL A 235 2.50 -15.54 8.62
C VAL A 235 2.60 -14.09 8.15
N CYS A 236 1.60 -13.60 7.42
CA CYS A 236 1.59 -12.21 6.95
C CYS A 236 1.44 -11.21 8.11
N ALA A 237 0.67 -11.58 9.14
CA ALA A 237 0.51 -10.80 10.37
C ALA A 237 1.84 -10.69 11.12
N VAL A 238 2.51 -11.82 11.38
CA VAL A 238 3.81 -11.85 12.06
C VAL A 238 4.85 -11.06 11.27
N ALA A 239 4.91 -11.23 9.95
CA ALA A 239 5.86 -10.49 9.12
C ALA A 239 5.60 -8.98 9.15
N ALA A 240 4.35 -8.54 9.04
CA ALA A 240 3.96 -7.14 9.10
C ALA A 240 4.29 -6.52 10.47
N PHE A 241 3.88 -7.18 11.55
CA PHE A 241 4.15 -6.71 12.91
C PHE A 241 5.64 -6.65 13.20
N ALA A 242 6.40 -7.71 12.87
CA ALA A 242 7.83 -7.76 13.08
C ALA A 242 8.56 -6.66 12.29
N PHE A 243 8.21 -6.46 11.03
CA PHE A 243 8.79 -5.38 10.22
C PHE A 243 8.58 -4.00 10.86
N LEU A 244 7.35 -3.70 11.29
CA LEU A 244 7.03 -2.43 11.95
C LEU A 244 7.74 -2.29 13.30
N ALA A 245 7.69 -3.31 14.15
CA ALA A 245 8.28 -3.29 15.49
C ALA A 245 9.82 -3.24 15.48
N LEU A 246 10.47 -3.79 14.45
CA LEU A 246 11.92 -3.70 14.30
C LEU A 246 12.38 -2.28 13.96
N LEU A 247 11.62 -1.55 13.14
CA LEU A 247 12.07 -0.28 12.55
C LEU A 247 11.48 0.97 13.21
N PHE A 248 10.25 0.90 13.74
CA PHE A 248 9.58 2.04 14.38
C PHE A 248 9.82 2.01 15.89
N PRO A 249 10.35 3.07 16.52
CA PRO A 249 10.43 3.17 17.98
C PRO A 249 9.04 3.30 18.60
N PHE A 250 8.67 2.41 19.52
CA PHE A 250 7.36 2.42 20.21
C PHE A 250 7.51 2.10 21.70
N ALA A 251 6.42 2.16 22.45
CA ALA A 251 6.38 1.84 23.89
C ALA A 251 7.45 2.59 24.72
N GLY A 252 7.65 3.88 24.43
CA GLY A 252 8.62 4.73 25.13
C GLY A 252 10.06 4.63 24.62
N ALA A 253 10.34 3.80 23.62
CA ALA A 253 11.66 3.74 23.00
C ALA A 253 11.95 5.00 22.16
N HIS A 254 13.20 5.47 22.23
CA HIS A 254 13.70 6.52 21.34
C HIS A 254 14.37 5.98 20.08
N HIS A 255 14.65 4.67 20.03
CA HIS A 255 15.37 4.02 18.95
C HIS A 255 14.70 2.70 18.53
N PRO A 256 14.87 2.28 17.26
CA PRO A 256 14.27 1.05 16.74
C PRO A 256 14.69 -0.19 17.55
N ALA A 257 13.75 -1.13 17.73
CA ALA A 257 13.94 -2.38 18.47
C ALA A 257 14.50 -2.21 19.90
N PHE A 258 14.32 -1.04 20.54
CA PHE A 258 14.83 -0.75 21.89
C PHE A 258 16.36 -0.82 22.02
N LEU A 259 17.08 -0.77 20.89
CA LEU A 259 18.53 -0.85 20.85
C LEU A 259 19.16 0.54 20.79
N PRO A 260 20.38 0.74 21.35
CA PRO A 260 21.09 2.00 21.17
C PRO A 260 21.29 2.33 19.69
N ARG A 261 21.28 3.62 19.33
CA ARG A 261 21.42 4.10 17.95
C ARG A 261 22.56 3.44 17.15
N ALA A 262 23.71 3.15 17.78
CA ALA A 262 24.86 2.51 17.14
C ALA A 262 24.54 1.11 16.58
N TRP A 263 23.55 0.43 17.16
CA TRP A 263 23.10 -0.89 16.75
C TRP A 263 21.98 -0.87 15.72
N ALA A 264 21.52 0.30 15.25
CA ALA A 264 20.45 0.43 14.26
C ALA A 264 20.60 -0.45 12.99
N PRO A 265 21.81 -0.74 12.47
CA PRO A 265 21.96 -1.68 11.35
C PRO A 265 21.44 -3.09 11.62
N LEU A 266 21.41 -3.56 12.87
CA LEU A 266 20.94 -4.90 13.23
C LEU A 266 19.40 -5.07 13.02
N PRO A 267 18.52 -4.25 13.60
CA PRO A 267 17.09 -4.34 13.34
C PRO A 267 16.73 -4.01 11.89
N MET A 268 17.50 -3.13 11.23
CA MET A 268 17.37 -2.89 9.78
C MET A 268 17.60 -4.19 8.98
N ALA A 269 18.74 -4.86 9.19
CA ALA A 269 19.02 -6.13 8.52
C ALA A 269 17.96 -7.20 8.80
N ALA A 270 17.49 -7.30 10.06
CA ALA A 270 16.42 -8.22 10.43
C ALA A 270 15.10 -7.89 9.71
N ALA A 271 14.73 -6.60 9.62
CA ALA A 271 13.53 -6.16 8.93
C ALA A 271 13.59 -6.43 7.43
N ALA A 272 14.74 -6.19 6.79
CA ALA A 272 14.98 -6.54 5.39
C ALA A 272 14.81 -8.04 5.14
N VAL A 273 15.36 -8.89 6.01
CA VAL A 273 15.21 -10.36 5.93
C VAL A 273 13.74 -10.75 6.08
N VAL A 274 13.03 -10.20 7.06
CA VAL A 274 11.59 -10.47 7.26
C VAL A 274 10.78 -10.08 6.01
N ALA A 275 11.00 -8.88 5.48
CA ALA A 275 10.30 -8.40 4.29
C ALA A 275 10.60 -9.28 3.05
N ALA A 276 11.88 -9.63 2.84
CA ALA A 276 12.31 -10.48 1.73
C ALA A 276 11.74 -11.90 1.84
N ALA A 277 11.79 -12.50 3.04
CA ALA A 277 11.25 -13.83 3.30
C ALA A 277 9.73 -13.87 3.09
N ALA A 278 9.00 -12.86 3.59
CA ALA A 278 7.57 -12.74 3.39
C ALA A 278 7.20 -12.56 1.91
N ALA A 279 7.91 -11.67 1.19
CA ALA A 279 7.71 -11.46 -0.23
C ALA A 279 8.00 -12.73 -1.05
N TRP A 280 9.06 -13.46 -0.72
CA TRP A 280 9.40 -14.74 -1.34
C TRP A 280 8.34 -15.81 -1.07
N ALA A 281 7.90 -15.96 0.18
CA ALA A 281 6.89 -16.93 0.56
C ALA A 281 5.55 -16.65 -0.13
N VAL A 282 5.07 -15.40 -0.11
CA VAL A 282 3.83 -15.00 -0.78
C VAL A 282 3.94 -15.17 -2.30
N ARG A 283 5.08 -14.82 -2.92
CA ARG A 283 5.31 -15.09 -4.35
C ARG A 283 5.27 -16.58 -4.68
N ARG A 284 5.88 -17.42 -3.84
CA ARG A 284 5.89 -18.87 -4.02
C ARG A 284 4.49 -19.46 -3.87
N TRP A 285 3.74 -19.09 -2.83
CA TRP A 285 2.40 -19.62 -2.58
C TRP A 285 1.37 -19.11 -3.59
N SER A 286 1.44 -17.83 -3.98
CA SER A 286 0.61 -17.29 -5.06
C SER A 286 0.94 -17.88 -6.44
N ALA A 287 2.09 -18.57 -6.54
CA ALA A 287 2.46 -19.28 -7.75
C ALA A 287 1.79 -20.66 -7.91
N ALA A 288 1.27 -21.24 -6.83
CA ALA A 288 0.77 -22.62 -6.79
C ALA A 288 -0.69 -22.76 -7.26
N ASP A 289 -1.05 -23.95 -7.75
CA ASP A 289 -2.33 -24.24 -8.43
C ASP A 289 -3.57 -24.12 -7.52
N GLY A 290 -3.38 -24.07 -6.20
CA GLY A 290 -4.45 -23.90 -5.20
C GLY A 290 -4.68 -22.47 -4.72
N TRP A 291 -3.97 -21.46 -5.25
CA TRP A 291 -4.09 -20.09 -4.76
C TRP A 291 -5.42 -19.47 -5.16
N THR A 292 -6.24 -19.09 -4.16
CA THR A 292 -7.58 -18.53 -4.38
C THR A 292 -7.71 -17.05 -3.99
N ALA A 293 -8.84 -16.42 -4.34
CA ALA A 293 -9.16 -15.07 -3.86
C ALA A 293 -9.20 -14.99 -2.32
N ARG A 294 -9.66 -16.07 -1.65
CA ARG A 294 -9.67 -16.16 -0.18
C ARG A 294 -8.26 -16.24 0.41
N HIS A 295 -7.32 -16.92 -0.25
CA HIS A 295 -5.91 -16.89 0.16
C HIS A 295 -5.33 -15.48 0.06
N ARG A 296 -5.63 -14.76 -1.02
CA ARG A 296 -5.21 -13.36 -1.17
C ARG A 296 -5.83 -12.47 -0.10
N LEU A 297 -7.12 -12.64 0.20
CA LEU A 297 -7.78 -11.92 1.28
C LEU A 297 -7.15 -12.26 2.63
N ALA A 298 -6.89 -13.53 2.93
CA ALA A 298 -6.28 -13.95 4.18
C ALA A 298 -4.89 -13.31 4.41
N ALA A 299 -4.05 -13.24 3.36
CA ALA A 299 -2.76 -12.56 3.44
C ALA A 299 -2.90 -11.05 3.74
N VAL A 300 -3.83 -10.38 3.05
CA VAL A 300 -4.14 -8.95 3.28
C VAL A 300 -4.70 -8.71 4.67
N THR A 301 -5.66 -9.53 5.10
CA THR A 301 -6.29 -9.45 6.43
C THR A 301 -5.25 -9.64 7.53
N GLY A 302 -4.38 -10.64 7.41
CA GLY A 302 -3.31 -10.86 8.39
C GLY A 302 -2.39 -9.66 8.54
N ALA A 303 -1.85 -9.16 7.42
CA ALA A 303 -0.97 -7.99 7.42
C ALA A 303 -1.68 -6.75 7.98
N LEU A 304 -2.94 -6.53 7.60
CA LEU A 304 -3.70 -5.34 8.00
C LEU A 304 -4.14 -5.39 9.48
N VAL A 305 -4.55 -6.55 10.00
CA VAL A 305 -4.86 -6.71 11.43
C VAL A 305 -3.60 -6.49 12.28
N ALA A 306 -2.47 -7.03 11.88
CA ALA A 306 -1.19 -6.80 12.57
C ALA A 306 -0.74 -5.33 12.51
N HIS A 307 -0.96 -4.67 11.38
CA HIS A 307 -0.73 -3.24 11.22
C HIS A 307 -1.55 -2.40 12.20
N THR A 308 -2.85 -2.68 12.35
CA THR A 308 -3.69 -1.98 13.32
C THR A 308 -3.35 -2.32 14.76
N ALA A 309 -3.03 -3.59 15.04
CA ALA A 309 -2.57 -4.01 16.36
C ALA A 309 -1.25 -3.31 16.73
N PHE A 310 -0.34 -3.11 15.77
CA PHE A 310 0.87 -2.33 15.98
C PHE A 310 0.53 -0.86 16.26
N GLY A 311 -0.42 -0.27 15.53
CA GLY A 311 -0.93 1.07 15.77
C GLY A 311 -1.37 1.32 17.22
N LEU A 312 -2.12 0.37 17.80
CA LEU A 312 -2.59 0.42 19.20
C LEU A 312 -1.48 0.47 20.25
N VAL A 313 -0.26 0.01 19.92
CA VAL A 313 0.88 0.04 20.85
C VAL A 313 1.88 1.15 20.54
N SER A 314 1.81 1.75 19.36
CA SER A 314 2.83 2.67 18.85
C SER A 314 2.35 4.10 18.62
N HIS A 315 1.06 4.29 18.29
CA HIS A 315 0.53 5.58 17.86
C HIS A 315 -0.51 6.17 18.82
N THR A 316 -1.13 5.36 19.67
CA THR A 316 -2.13 5.86 20.65
C THR A 316 -1.43 6.28 21.94
N ARG A 317 -1.72 7.51 22.40
CA ARG A 317 -1.13 8.09 23.63
C ARG A 317 -2.14 8.31 24.74
N ASP A 318 -3.42 8.34 24.39
CA ASP A 318 -4.51 8.55 25.35
C ASP A 318 -5.63 7.51 25.17
N PRO A 319 -6.53 7.36 26.16
CA PRO A 319 -7.60 6.36 26.11
C PRO A 319 -8.61 6.57 24.97
N LEU A 320 -8.84 7.82 24.55
CA LEU A 320 -9.79 8.11 23.47
C LEU A 320 -9.24 7.64 22.13
N ASP A 321 -7.97 7.94 21.84
CA ASP A 321 -7.31 7.47 20.62
C ASP A 321 -7.20 5.94 20.60
N THR A 322 -6.93 5.33 21.76
CA THR A 322 -6.90 3.86 21.92
C THR A 322 -8.27 3.24 21.64
N ALA A 323 -9.33 3.77 22.25
CA ALA A 323 -10.69 3.29 22.02
C ALA A 323 -11.14 3.50 20.57
N GLY A 324 -10.85 4.67 19.98
CA GLY A 324 -11.20 4.96 18.60
C GLY A 324 -10.51 4.03 17.61
N LEU A 325 -9.20 3.80 17.76
CA LEU A 325 -8.47 2.86 16.91
C LEU A 325 -8.95 1.42 17.10
N ALA A 326 -9.29 1.01 18.32
CA ALA A 326 -9.87 -0.31 18.58
C ALA A 326 -11.23 -0.48 17.88
N VAL A 327 -12.09 0.54 17.89
CA VAL A 327 -13.37 0.53 17.14
C VAL A 327 -13.12 0.46 15.63
N ILE A 328 -12.19 1.26 15.10
CA ILE A 328 -11.80 1.21 13.68
C ILE A 328 -11.31 -0.20 13.31
N GLY A 329 -10.45 -0.81 14.13
CA GLY A 329 -9.95 -2.16 13.96
C GLY A 329 -11.07 -3.22 13.97
N ALA A 330 -12.03 -3.11 14.90
CA ALA A 330 -13.18 -4.02 14.98
C ALA A 330 -14.08 -3.91 13.73
N VAL A 331 -14.38 -2.69 13.28
CA VAL A 331 -15.14 -2.45 12.05
C VAL A 331 -14.40 -3.01 10.84
N MET A 332 -13.10 -2.79 10.75
CA MET A 332 -12.26 -3.33 9.69
C MET A 332 -12.31 -4.86 9.65
N VAL A 333 -12.13 -5.55 10.78
CA VAL A 333 -12.21 -7.02 10.87
C VAL A 333 -13.58 -7.52 10.43
N LEU A 334 -14.66 -6.87 10.87
CA LEU A 334 -16.02 -7.20 10.45
C LEU A 334 -16.20 -7.06 8.93
N LEU A 335 -15.72 -5.97 8.33
CA LEU A 335 -15.82 -5.75 6.89
C LEU A 335 -15.02 -6.78 6.09
N LEU A 336 -13.82 -7.16 6.57
CA LEU A 336 -12.99 -8.19 5.96
C LEU A 336 -13.65 -9.57 6.05
N HIS A 337 -14.27 -9.90 7.19
CA HIS A 337 -15.03 -11.13 7.37
C HIS A 337 -16.22 -11.19 6.40
N ARG A 338 -17.00 -10.11 6.29
CA ARG A 338 -18.11 -10.02 5.32
C ARG A 338 -17.65 -10.15 3.86
N LEU A 339 -16.45 -9.66 3.54
CA LEU A 339 -15.86 -9.85 2.22
C LEU A 339 -15.47 -11.32 2.00
N ASP A 340 -14.91 -11.99 2.99
CA ASP A 340 -14.58 -13.42 2.93
C ASP A 340 -15.82 -14.29 2.70
N ASP A 341 -16.91 -14.03 3.43
CA ASP A 341 -18.20 -14.72 3.24
C ASP A 341 -18.73 -14.58 1.81
N ARG A 342 -18.64 -13.37 1.25
CA ARG A 342 -19.02 -13.09 -0.14
C ARG A 342 -18.12 -13.81 -1.14
N LEU A 343 -16.83 -13.97 -0.82
CA LEU A 343 -15.90 -14.71 -1.68
C LEU A 343 -16.10 -16.23 -1.58
N ALA A 344 -16.57 -16.73 -0.43
CA ALA A 344 -16.91 -18.14 -0.22
C ALA A 344 -18.21 -18.56 -0.92
N THR A 345 -19.20 -17.68 -0.92
CA THR A 345 -20.55 -17.95 -1.47
C THR A 345 -20.74 -17.49 -2.93
N GLY A 346 -19.87 -16.60 -3.43
CA GLY A 346 -19.97 -16.07 -4.78
C GLY A 346 -19.48 -17.05 -5.87
N PRO A 347 -19.96 -16.90 -7.13
CA PRO A 347 -19.51 -17.74 -8.23
C PRO A 347 -18.00 -17.65 -8.40
N ALA A 348 -17.37 -18.77 -8.77
CA ALA A 348 -15.92 -18.88 -9.00
C ALA A 348 -15.49 -18.06 -10.23
N ALA A 349 -15.46 -16.73 -10.11
CA ALA A 349 -14.88 -15.88 -11.14
C ALA A 349 -13.35 -16.00 -11.11
N PRO A 350 -12.67 -16.09 -12.25
CA PRO A 350 -11.21 -16.20 -12.31
C PRO A 350 -10.56 -15.02 -11.58
N ILE A 351 -9.52 -15.34 -10.82
CA ILE A 351 -8.75 -14.38 -10.04
C ILE A 351 -7.95 -13.52 -11.03
N PRO A 352 -7.94 -12.18 -10.90
CA PRO A 352 -7.00 -11.37 -11.66
C PRO A 352 -5.57 -11.83 -11.30
N ASP A 353 -4.74 -12.17 -12.27
CA ASP A 353 -3.44 -12.85 -12.08
C ASP A 353 -2.33 -11.89 -11.60
N TYR A 354 -2.09 -11.74 -10.28
CA TYR A 354 -1.22 -10.72 -9.64
C TYR A 354 0.29 -10.84 -9.88
N ARG A 355 0.74 -11.69 -10.82
CA ARG A 355 2.17 -11.79 -11.14
C ARG A 355 2.66 -10.59 -11.92
#